data_AF-K9UV79-F1
#
_entry.id   AF-K9UV79-F1
#
_cell.length_a   1.000
_cell.length_b   1.000
_cell.length_c   1.000
_cell.angle_alpha   90.00
_cell.angle_beta   90.00
_cell.angle_gamma   90.00
#
_symmetry.space_group_name_H-M   'P 1'
#
loop_
_entity.id
_entity.type
_entity.pdbx_description
1 polymer ?
#
loop_
_entity_poly.entity_id
_entity_poly.type
_entity_poly.pdbx_seq_one_letter_code
_entity_poly.pdbx_strand_id
1 'polypeptide(L)'
;LPGSATSLACKQTLVPTFAPIAVIESTTSPYACRRVKARVLMLGVKATFEVATTQPLSEEVKGRFEVLFPNPPQWYQHPASIFFSNTNPVAHPAGILAARDSIEQGILPVPKFYRQFVPQAITRVIAIDEERL
;
A
#
# COMPACT_ATOMS: atom_id res chain seq x y z
N LEU A 1 -1.44 -5.23 -5.43
CA LEU A 1 -1.63 -3.87 -4.89
C LEU A 1 -0.64 -3.72 -3.73
N PRO A 2 -0.07 -2.54 -3.47
CA PRO A 2 0.84 -2.39 -2.34
C PRO A 2 0.14 -2.72 -1.02
N GLY A 3 0.79 -3.49 -0.16
CA GLY A 3 0.32 -3.85 1.18
C GLY A 3 -1.01 -4.59 1.19
N SER A 4 -1.30 -5.42 0.18
CA SER A 4 -2.56 -6.16 0.05
C SER A 4 -2.42 -7.66 0.24
N ALA A 5 -1.33 -8.13 0.87
CA ALA A 5 -1.02 -9.55 1.04
C ALA A 5 -1.07 -10.34 -0.28
N THR A 6 -0.48 -9.77 -1.34
CA THR A 6 -0.51 -10.37 -2.68
C THR A 6 0.13 -11.76 -2.70
N SER A 7 1.13 -11.99 -1.85
CA SER A 7 1.75 -13.30 -1.66
C SER A 7 0.76 -14.40 -1.28
N LEU A 8 -0.26 -14.09 -0.47
CA LEU A 8 -1.31 -15.04 -0.10
C LEU A 8 -2.18 -15.40 -1.31
N ALA A 9 -2.58 -14.40 -2.10
CA ALA A 9 -3.35 -14.62 -3.32
C ALA A 9 -2.56 -15.42 -4.37
N CYS A 10 -1.27 -15.13 -4.53
CA CYS A 10 -0.37 -15.91 -5.39
C CYS A 10 -0.33 -17.38 -4.96
N LYS A 11 -0.20 -17.66 -3.66
CA LYS A 11 -0.17 -19.03 -3.13
C LYS A 11 -1.48 -19.79 -3.37
N GLN A 12 -2.63 -19.11 -3.33
CA GLN A 12 -3.95 -19.72 -3.54
C GLN A 12 -4.27 -19.94 -5.03
N THR A 13 -3.75 -19.08 -5.91
CA THR A 13 -4.18 -19.01 -7.32
C THR A 13 -3.20 -19.70 -8.27
N LEU A 14 -1.90 -19.62 -7.99
CA LEU A 14 -0.88 -20.13 -8.90
C LEU A 14 -0.65 -21.62 -8.64
N VAL A 15 -0.78 -22.43 -9.70
CA VAL A 15 -0.46 -23.85 -9.63
C VAL A 15 1.05 -24.04 -9.35
N PRO A 16 1.46 -25.11 -8.67
CA PRO A 16 2.85 -25.28 -8.22
C PRO A 16 3.91 -25.14 -9.32
N THR A 17 3.59 -25.54 -10.55
CA THR A 17 4.49 -25.45 -11.71
C THR A 17 4.75 -24.02 -12.20
N PHE A 18 3.88 -23.07 -11.83
CA PHE A 18 4.01 -21.64 -12.15
C PHE A 18 4.11 -20.77 -10.88
N ALA A 19 4.29 -21.39 -9.72
CA ALA A 19 4.43 -20.67 -8.46
C ALA A 19 5.78 -19.90 -8.47
N PRO A 20 5.77 -18.61 -8.13
CA PRO A 20 7.00 -17.82 -8.05
C PRO A 20 7.88 -18.35 -6.91
N ILE A 21 9.19 -18.39 -7.15
CA ILE A 21 10.19 -18.75 -6.12
C ILE A 21 10.12 -17.78 -4.93
N ALA A 22 9.90 -16.50 -5.22
CA ALA A 22 9.72 -15.46 -4.22
C ALA A 22 8.74 -14.41 -4.72
N VAL A 23 7.95 -13.85 -3.80
CA VAL A 23 7.10 -12.67 -4.04
C VAL A 23 7.65 -11.53 -3.22
N ILE A 24 7.93 -10.40 -3.87
CA ILE A 24 8.29 -9.15 -3.20
C ILE A 24 7.03 -8.29 -3.10
N GLU A 25 6.69 -7.89 -1.88
CA GLU A 25 5.59 -6.96 -1.60
C GLU A 25 6.14 -5.61 -1.17
N SER A 26 5.44 -4.52 -1.49
CA SER A 26 5.74 -3.17 -1.02
C SER A 26 4.57 -2.57 -0.24
N THR A 27 4.84 -1.68 0.71
CA THR A 27 3.78 -1.00 1.51
C THR A 27 2.96 -0.03 0.67
N THR A 28 3.61 0.59 -0.32
CA THR A 28 3.03 1.62 -1.17
C THR A 28 3.64 1.60 -2.58
N SER A 29 3.05 2.38 -3.49
CA SER A 29 3.67 2.63 -4.80
C SER A 29 4.85 3.59 -4.61
N PRO A 30 6.02 3.32 -5.19
CA PRO A 30 7.19 4.23 -5.09
C PRO A 30 6.93 5.58 -5.78
N TYR A 31 5.91 5.63 -6.66
CA TYR A 31 5.58 6.79 -7.47
C TYR A 31 4.13 7.24 -7.28
N ALA A 32 3.93 8.55 -7.26
CA ALA A 32 2.63 9.14 -7.55
C ALA A 32 2.61 9.49 -9.04
N CYS A 33 1.77 8.81 -9.82
CA CYS A 33 1.70 9.01 -11.26
C CYS A 33 0.27 8.97 -11.77
N ARG A 34 0.06 9.55 -12.95
CA ARG A 34 -1.24 9.52 -13.64
C ARG A 34 -1.03 9.37 -15.14
N ARG A 35 -1.85 8.52 -15.78
CA ARG A 35 -1.90 8.44 -17.24
C ARG A 35 -2.68 9.62 -17.81
N VAL A 36 -2.10 10.32 -18.78
CA VAL A 36 -2.74 11.39 -19.55
C VAL A 36 -2.62 11.03 -21.03
N LYS A 37 -3.72 10.60 -21.64
CA LYS A 37 -3.74 10.01 -23.00
C LYS A 37 -2.75 8.84 -23.09
N ALA A 38 -1.76 8.93 -23.97
CA ALA A 38 -0.72 7.93 -24.20
C ALA A 38 0.56 8.15 -23.35
N ARG A 39 0.56 9.12 -22.42
CA ARG A 39 1.73 9.46 -21.59
C ARG A 39 1.47 9.15 -20.12
N VAL A 40 2.53 8.83 -19.38
CA VAL A 40 2.52 8.75 -17.91
C VAL A 40 3.17 10.01 -17.36
N LEU A 41 2.43 10.75 -16.55
CA LEU A 41 2.96 11.91 -15.83
C LEU A 41 3.36 11.46 -14.42
N MET A 42 4.62 11.68 -14.09
CA MET A 42 5.16 11.48 -12.74
C MET A 42 4.92 12.75 -11.93
N LEU A 43 4.09 12.63 -10.89
CA LEU A 43 3.72 13.74 -10.00
C LEU A 43 4.64 13.82 -8.78
N GLY A 44 5.24 12.69 -8.39
CA GLY A 44 6.18 12.64 -7.28
C GLY A 44 6.82 11.27 -7.15
N VAL A 45 7.97 11.26 -6.49
CA VAL A 45 8.74 10.08 -6.11
C VAL A 45 8.78 10.06 -4.59
N LYS A 46 8.44 8.93 -3.97
CA LYS A 46 8.55 8.80 -2.51
C LYS A 46 10.02 8.70 -2.11
N ALA A 47 10.38 9.37 -1.01
CA ALA A 47 11.74 9.35 -0.49
C ALA A 47 12.20 7.95 -0.07
N THR A 48 11.28 7.17 0.50
CA THR A 48 11.47 5.76 0.85
C THR A 48 10.17 5.00 0.68
N PHE A 49 10.27 3.68 0.57
CA PHE A 49 9.16 2.75 0.67
C PHE A 49 9.70 1.40 1.15
N GLU A 50 8.87 0.64 1.85
CA GLU A 50 9.28 -0.60 2.48
C GLU A 50 8.91 -1.78 1.58
N VAL A 51 9.77 -2.79 1.56
CA VAL A 51 9.57 -4.04 0.84
C VAL A 51 9.92 -5.25 1.69
N ALA A 52 9.28 -6.37 1.45
CA ALA A 52 9.66 -7.66 2.03
C ALA A 52 9.39 -8.79 1.04
N THR A 53 10.08 -9.90 1.25
CA THR A 53 10.04 -11.06 0.36
C THR A 53 9.53 -12.30 1.10
N THR A 54 8.78 -13.16 0.42
CA THR A 54 8.29 -14.43 0.98
C THR A 54 9.38 -15.48 1.17
N GLN A 55 10.52 -15.32 0.50
CA GLN A 55 11.69 -16.19 0.63
C GLN A 55 12.97 -15.34 0.67
N PRO A 56 14.02 -15.77 1.38
CA PRO A 56 15.31 -15.07 1.38
C PRO A 56 15.84 -14.89 -0.05
N LEU A 57 16.29 -13.67 -0.37
CA LEU A 57 16.92 -13.34 -1.64
C LEU A 57 18.42 -13.14 -1.40
N SER A 58 19.24 -13.52 -2.38
CA SER A 58 20.66 -13.17 -2.36
C SER A 58 20.85 -11.66 -2.48
N GLU A 59 21.96 -11.15 -1.96
CA GLU A 59 22.30 -9.72 -2.06
C GLU A 59 22.42 -9.25 -3.52
N GLU A 60 22.84 -10.13 -4.43
CA GLU A 60 22.84 -9.83 -5.87
C GLU A 60 21.42 -9.56 -6.40
N VAL A 61 20.45 -10.41 -6.05
CA VAL A 61 19.07 -10.24 -6.49
C VAL A 61 18.43 -9.00 -5.88
N LYS A 62 18.70 -8.73 -4.60
CA LYS A 62 18.26 -7.49 -3.93
C LYS A 62 18.83 -6.27 -4.65
N GLY A 63 20.14 -6.24 -4.89
CA GLY A 63 20.80 -5.13 -5.58
C GLY A 63 20.22 -4.87 -6.97
N ARG A 64 19.93 -5.93 -7.74
CA ARG A 64 19.27 -5.80 -9.05
C ARG A 64 17.86 -5.23 -8.95
N PHE A 65 17.11 -5.58 -7.90
CA PHE A 65 15.78 -5.03 -7.65
C PHE A 65 15.85 -3.55 -7.23
N GLU A 66 16.77 -3.19 -6.35
CA GLU A 66 16.92 -1.83 -5.83
C GLU A 66 17.25 -0.82 -6.94
N VAL A 67 18.05 -1.21 -7.94
CA VAL A 67 18.41 -0.37 -9.09
C VAL A 67 17.20 0.01 -9.96
N LEU A 68 16.07 -0.68 -9.84
CA LEU A 68 14.83 -0.32 -10.55
C LEU A 68 14.17 0.96 -10.01
N PHE A 69 14.62 1.44 -8.84
CA PHE A 69 14.04 2.58 -8.16
C PHE A 69 15.10 3.67 -7.96
N PRO A 70 14.75 4.95 -8.15
CA PRO A 70 15.69 6.05 -7.94
C PRO A 70 16.04 6.24 -6.46
N ASN A 71 15.14 5.84 -5.56
CA ASN A 71 15.36 5.84 -4.12
C ASN A 71 15.37 4.39 -3.61
N PRO A 72 16.34 4.02 -2.76
CA PRO A 72 16.46 2.65 -2.28
C PRO A 72 15.25 2.28 -1.41
N PRO A 73 14.66 1.08 -1.59
CA PRO A 73 13.65 0.57 -0.68
C PRO A 73 14.26 0.18 0.67
N GLN A 74 13.41 0.13 1.70
CA GLN A 74 13.76 -0.43 3.01
C GLN A 74 13.30 -1.88 3.10
N TRP A 75 14.24 -2.81 3.34
CA TRP A 75 13.92 -4.22 3.49
C TRP A 75 13.41 -4.54 4.89
N TYR A 76 12.17 -5.01 4.97
CA TYR A 76 11.57 -5.58 6.17
C TYR A 76 11.78 -7.09 6.19
N GLN A 77 11.78 -7.66 7.41
CA GLN A 77 12.05 -9.08 7.62
C GLN A 77 10.92 -9.98 7.10
N HIS A 78 9.67 -9.54 7.22
CA HIS A 78 8.50 -10.37 6.93
C HIS A 78 7.48 -9.66 6.03
N PRO A 79 6.90 -10.35 5.02
CA PRO A 79 5.80 -9.82 4.21
C PRO A 79 4.59 -9.38 5.03
N ALA A 80 4.35 -10.01 6.19
CA ALA A 80 3.32 -9.58 7.12
C ALA A 80 3.53 -8.12 7.57
N SER A 81 4.78 -7.70 7.82
CA SER A 81 5.10 -6.32 8.18
C SER A 81 4.67 -5.33 7.09
N ILE A 82 4.77 -5.71 5.81
CA ILE A 82 4.30 -4.88 4.69
C ILE A 82 2.79 -4.67 4.72
N PHE A 83 2.04 -5.72 5.06
CA PHE A 83 0.59 -5.62 5.23
C PHE A 83 0.23 -4.72 6.41
N PHE A 84 0.88 -4.89 7.56
CA PHE A 84 0.58 -4.10 8.77
C PHE A 84 1.01 -2.64 8.65
N SER A 85 2.14 -2.35 8.01
CA SER A 85 2.60 -0.98 7.76
C SER A 85 1.77 -0.21 6.73
N ASN A 86 0.92 -0.88 5.95
CA ASN A 86 -0.02 -0.21 5.08
C ASN A 86 -1.20 0.33 5.91
N THR A 87 -1.34 1.65 5.95
CA THR A 87 -2.40 2.35 6.69
C THR A 87 -3.68 2.54 5.88
N ASN A 88 -3.68 2.30 4.56
CA ASN A 88 -4.86 2.49 3.71
C ASN A 88 -6.08 1.67 4.19
N PRO A 89 -5.96 0.38 4.56
CA PRO A 89 -7.09 -0.42 5.03
C PRO A 89 -7.73 0.13 6.31
N VAL A 90 -7.03 0.97 7.06
CA VAL A 90 -7.52 1.56 8.31
C VAL A 90 -8.03 2.98 8.07
N ALA A 91 -7.21 3.83 7.46
CA ALA A 91 -7.51 5.24 7.27
C ALA A 91 -8.64 5.47 6.27
N HIS A 92 -8.71 4.70 5.17
CA HIS A 92 -9.67 4.93 4.09
C HIS A 92 -11.11 4.58 4.51
N PRO A 93 -11.40 3.38 5.06
CA PRO A 93 -12.75 3.05 5.48
C PRO A 93 -13.29 3.99 6.56
N ALA A 94 -12.47 4.36 7.55
CA ALA A 94 -12.89 5.25 8.63
C ALA A 94 -13.35 6.62 8.10
N GLY A 95 -12.61 7.21 7.16
CA GLY A 95 -13.01 8.47 6.56
C GLY A 95 -14.22 8.36 5.62
N ILE A 96 -14.41 7.21 4.94
CA ILE A 96 -15.61 6.96 4.12
C ILE A 96 -16.84 6.84 5.03
N LEU A 97 -16.74 6.11 6.14
CA LEU A 97 -17.81 5.97 7.12
C LEU A 97 -18.18 7.30 7.77
N ALA A 98 -17.21 8.18 8.03
CA ALA A 98 -17.46 9.54 8.49
C ALA A 98 -18.14 10.42 7.43
N ALA A 99 -17.88 10.16 6.15
CA ALA A 99 -18.48 10.88 5.02
C ALA A 99 -19.85 10.33 4.58
N ARG A 100 -20.33 9.24 5.19
CA ARG A 100 -21.50 8.47 4.75
C ARG A 100 -22.71 9.35 4.44
N ASP A 101 -23.13 10.18 5.40
CA ASP A 101 -24.34 10.99 5.24
C ASP A 101 -24.19 12.02 4.11
N SER A 102 -23.01 12.63 3.97
CA SER A 102 -22.73 13.57 2.87
C SER A 102 -22.76 12.88 1.51
N ILE A 103 -22.27 11.63 1.43
CA ILE A 103 -22.29 10.81 0.22
C ILE A 103 -23.73 10.41 -0.12
N GLU A 104 -24.49 9.88 0.85
CA GLU A 104 -25.87 9.44 0.67
C GLU A 104 -26.80 10.60 0.28
N GLN A 105 -26.54 11.82 0.77
CA GLN A 105 -27.32 13.02 0.45
C GLN A 105 -26.84 13.76 -0.81
N GLY A 106 -25.76 13.30 -1.46
CA GLY A 106 -25.23 13.92 -2.67
C GLY A 106 -24.62 15.32 -2.47
N ILE A 107 -24.14 15.63 -1.26
CA ILE A 107 -23.55 16.94 -0.95
C ILE A 107 -22.19 17.09 -1.67
N LEU A 108 -22.04 18.18 -2.44
CA LEU A 108 -20.83 18.50 -3.20
C LEU A 108 -20.26 19.89 -2.85
N PRO A 109 -18.93 20.05 -2.78
CA PRO A 109 -17.92 18.99 -2.86
C PRO A 109 -17.95 18.11 -1.60
N VAL A 110 -17.66 16.82 -1.77
CA VAL A 110 -17.44 15.92 -0.63
C VAL A 110 -16.33 16.53 0.24
N PRO A 111 -16.49 16.60 1.58
CA PRO A 111 -15.46 17.20 2.44
C PRO A 111 -14.10 16.53 2.25
N LYS A 112 -13.03 17.31 2.39
CA LYS A 112 -11.66 16.88 2.06
C LYS A 112 -11.21 15.78 3.00
N PHE A 113 -11.10 14.56 2.49
CA PHE A 113 -10.76 13.33 3.22
C PHE A 113 -9.70 13.52 4.32
N TYR A 114 -8.47 13.86 3.95
CA TYR A 114 -7.36 13.99 4.90
C TYR A 114 -7.40 15.25 5.77
N ARG A 115 -8.13 16.29 5.36
CA ARG A 115 -8.14 17.58 6.06
C ARG A 115 -9.31 17.74 7.03
N GLN A 116 -10.42 17.05 6.76
CA GLN A 116 -11.67 17.20 7.50
C GLN A 116 -12.11 15.88 8.14
N PHE A 117 -12.04 14.76 7.41
CA PHE A 117 -12.57 13.49 7.92
C PHE A 117 -11.58 12.68 8.74
N VAL A 118 -10.31 12.56 8.32
CA VAL A 118 -9.29 11.81 9.09
C VAL A 118 -9.14 12.37 10.51
N PRO A 119 -9.07 13.69 10.76
CA PRO A 119 -9.05 14.22 12.13
C PRO A 119 -10.29 13.86 12.95
N GLN A 120 -11.48 13.87 12.34
CA GLN A 120 -12.74 13.53 13.02
C GLN A 120 -12.86 12.03 13.32
N ALA A 121 -12.22 11.19 12.50
CA ALA A 121 -12.22 9.74 12.64
C ALA A 121 -10.96 9.18 13.32
N ILE A 122 -10.05 10.04 13.80
CA ILE A 122 -8.70 9.61 14.22
C ILE A 122 -8.73 8.59 15.36
N THR A 123 -9.64 8.73 16.32
CA THR A 123 -9.79 7.75 17.42
C THR A 123 -10.21 6.38 16.90
N ARG A 124 -11.06 6.33 15.87
CA ARG A 124 -11.46 5.06 15.23
C ARG A 124 -10.32 4.47 14.41
N VAL A 125 -9.56 5.31 13.70
CA VAL A 125 -8.36 4.90 12.97
C VAL A 125 -7.34 4.29 13.92
N ILE A 126 -7.05 4.94 15.04
CA ILE A 126 -6.12 4.43 16.05
C ILE A 126 -6.63 3.12 16.65
N ALA A 127 -7.91 3.04 17.04
CA ALA A 127 -8.46 1.81 17.62
C ALA A 127 -8.39 0.60 16.67
N ILE A 128 -8.66 0.79 15.37
CA ILE A 128 -8.52 -0.27 14.37
C ILE A 128 -7.04 -0.62 14.15
N ASP A 129 -6.14 0.36 14.19
CA ASP A 129 -4.71 0.10 14.05
C ASP A 129 -4.14 -0.65 15.27
N GLU A 130 -4.60 -0.34 16.48
CA GLU A 130 -4.27 -1.06 17.71
C GLU A 130 -4.72 -2.53 17.68
N GLU A 131 -5.89 -2.84 17.09
CA GLU A 131 -6.35 -4.23 16.91
C GLU A 131 -5.45 -5.03 15.95
N ARG A 132 -4.73 -4.35 15.05
CA ARG A 132 -3.86 -4.98 14.04
C ARG A 132 -2.46 -5.30 14.56
N LEU A 133 -2.02 -4.67 15.65
CA LEU A 133 -0.66 -4.77 16.22
C LEU A 133 -0.60 -5.82 17.35
#